data_AF-G9KT18-F1
#
_entry.id   AF-G9KT18-F1
#
_cell.length_a   1.000
_cell.length_b   1.000
_cell.length_c   1.000
_cell.angle_alpha   90.00
_cell.angle_beta   90.00
_cell.angle_gamma   90.00
#
_symmetry.space_group_name_H-M   'P 1'
#
loop_
_entity.id
_entity.type
_entity.pdbx_description
1 polymer ?
#
loop_
_entity_poly.entity_id
_entity_poly.type
_entity_poly.pdbx_seq_one_letter_code
_entity_poly.pdbx_strand_id
1 'polypeptide(L)'
;MSVPVAGLPRRLALSALAGAGRFCALGSGATRWRGVPAGHRRGLADLQPKPVPGQGFKDSNSWLSKYRSERKSYITNPNLATTLVRILKEEAKSPDQLFLECNPGPGILTQALLESKAKVIALESNRTFLPHLESLQKEMNGKLEVVYCDFFKMDPRNFGIVKPPIMISETLFRHLGIEAVPWSKDTPLRVVGIFPSKNEKKILWKLLYDLYSSTSIFSYGRVELNMFITEKEYEKLVANPQNPHLYQALSVLWQVACNIKLLHVEPWSSFGVYRHSGGQKKVKNKNPLAQTDKQVEENMCLIQLTPLENLFTENLTSVNYDIFFHMLKQCFMKRNFRLMDHLQLLSPVNATAILKEMGKHGDMKITDLYPQDFKQLFETIEYFRESCRWLFDDCMEEMIV
;
A
#
# COMPACT_ATOMS: atom_id res chain seq x y z
N MET A 1 -34.26 -58.34 28.67
CA MET A 1 -33.62 -59.33 27.77
C MET A 1 -33.70 -58.76 26.37
N SER A 2 -32.69 -58.65 25.51
CA SER A 2 -31.23 -58.83 25.54
C SER A 2 -30.73 -58.22 24.23
N VAL A 3 -29.67 -57.41 24.31
CA VAL A 3 -28.98 -56.73 23.21
C VAL A 3 -28.18 -57.75 22.38
N PRO A 4 -27.88 -57.47 21.09
CA PRO A 4 -26.60 -57.86 20.53
C PRO A 4 -25.76 -56.64 20.14
N VAL A 5 -24.55 -56.65 20.68
CA VAL A 5 -23.44 -55.73 20.45
C VAL A 5 -22.61 -56.28 19.29
N ALA A 6 -22.27 -55.43 18.32
CA ALA A 6 -21.11 -55.56 17.44
C ALA A 6 -20.66 -54.11 17.16
N GLY A 7 -19.45 -53.65 17.43
CA GLY A 7 -18.14 -54.29 17.40
C GLY A 7 -17.25 -53.40 16.53
N LEU A 8 -16.70 -52.33 17.12
CA LEU A 8 -15.76 -51.40 16.48
C LEU A 8 -14.49 -52.13 15.98
N PRO A 9 -13.82 -51.61 14.93
CA PRO A 9 -12.37 -51.68 14.83
C PRO A 9 -11.69 -50.30 14.96
N ARG A 10 -10.45 -50.41 15.43
CA ARG A 10 -9.56 -49.36 15.94
C ARG A 10 -8.88 -48.54 14.84
N ARG A 11 -8.59 -47.29 15.23
CA ARG A 11 -7.49 -46.39 14.83
C ARG A 11 -6.42 -46.96 13.89
N LEU A 12 -6.14 -46.23 12.81
CA LEU A 12 -4.82 -46.11 12.21
C LEU A 12 -4.45 -44.63 12.08
N ALA A 13 -3.26 -44.31 12.59
CA ALA A 13 -2.58 -43.02 12.48
C ALA A 13 -1.37 -43.18 11.54
N LEU A 14 -0.93 -42.03 10.97
CA LEU A 14 0.25 -41.80 10.10
C LEU A 14 0.06 -42.31 8.65
N SER A 15 0.46 -41.60 7.59
CA SER A 15 1.57 -40.65 7.46
C SER A 15 1.33 -39.59 6.36
N ALA A 16 1.98 -38.44 6.53
CA ALA A 16 2.25 -37.49 5.47
C ALA A 16 3.37 -38.04 4.56
N LEU A 17 3.18 -37.98 3.24
CA LEU A 17 4.25 -37.99 2.25
C LEU A 17 3.78 -37.26 1.00
N ALA A 18 4.52 -36.22 0.65
CA ALA A 18 4.35 -35.41 -0.53
C ALA A 18 4.49 -36.26 -1.80
N GLY A 19 3.48 -36.19 -2.67
CA GLY A 19 3.52 -36.78 -4.00
C GLY A 19 4.27 -35.86 -4.95
N ALA A 20 5.49 -36.25 -5.30
CA ALA A 20 6.26 -35.66 -6.40
C ALA A 20 5.57 -35.98 -7.75
N GLY A 21 4.98 -34.96 -8.36
CA GLY A 21 4.52 -34.99 -9.76
C GLY A 21 5.72 -35.00 -10.70
N ARG A 22 5.75 -35.97 -11.61
CA ARG A 22 6.84 -36.22 -12.56
C ARG A 22 6.86 -35.15 -13.65
N PHE A 23 7.98 -34.45 -13.78
CA PHE A 23 8.26 -33.57 -14.92
C PHE A 23 8.92 -34.38 -16.05
N CYS A 24 8.31 -34.37 -17.23
CA CYS A 24 8.96 -34.75 -18.49
C CYS A 24 9.65 -33.51 -19.07
N ALA A 25 10.94 -33.34 -18.80
CA ALA A 25 11.77 -32.37 -19.49
C ALA A 25 12.34 -33.03 -20.77
N LEU A 26 11.83 -32.61 -21.93
CA LEU A 26 12.49 -32.86 -23.21
C LEU A 26 13.77 -32.02 -23.27
N GLY A 27 14.90 -32.72 -23.36
CA GLY A 27 16.23 -32.11 -23.43
C GLY A 27 16.48 -31.43 -24.77
N SER A 28 17.03 -30.23 -24.70
CA SER A 28 17.77 -29.60 -25.79
C SER A 28 19.21 -29.37 -25.30
N GLY A 29 20.16 -29.97 -26.03
CA GLY A 29 21.54 -30.15 -25.61
C GLY A 29 22.31 -28.84 -25.44
N ALA A 30 23.10 -28.77 -24.37
CA ALA A 30 24.15 -27.81 -24.18
C ALA A 30 25.51 -28.51 -24.08
N THR A 31 26.47 -27.95 -24.79
CA THR A 31 27.83 -28.42 -25.00
C THR A 31 28.68 -28.39 -23.72
N ARG A 32 29.61 -29.35 -23.68
CA ARG A 32 30.44 -29.80 -22.57
C ARG A 32 31.70 -28.96 -22.41
N TRP A 33 31.95 -28.34 -21.26
CA TRP A 33 33.31 -27.95 -20.82
C TRP A 33 33.54 -28.25 -19.33
N ARG A 34 34.72 -28.85 -19.08
CA ARG A 34 35.40 -29.29 -17.83
C ARG A 34 35.35 -28.22 -16.71
N GLY A 35 35.45 -28.48 -15.40
CA GLY A 35 35.73 -29.67 -14.59
C GLY A 35 36.42 -29.26 -13.27
N VAL A 36 36.16 -30.02 -12.18
CA VAL A 36 36.99 -30.23 -10.95
C VAL A 36 36.85 -29.18 -9.79
N PRO A 37 36.83 -29.56 -8.49
CA PRO A 37 35.94 -30.48 -7.77
C PRO A 37 35.44 -29.93 -6.38
N ALA A 38 34.53 -30.66 -5.74
CA ALA A 38 34.01 -30.38 -4.40
C ALA A 38 35.03 -30.67 -3.27
N GLY A 39 35.08 -29.79 -2.26
CA GLY A 39 35.93 -29.91 -1.07
C GLY A 39 35.16 -29.76 0.26
N HIS A 40 34.89 -30.91 0.89
CA HIS A 40 34.69 -31.23 2.31
C HIS A 40 33.86 -30.36 3.27
N ARG A 41 32.80 -31.00 3.80
CA ARG A 41 32.18 -30.73 5.11
C ARG A 41 32.96 -31.41 6.25
N ARG A 42 33.20 -30.68 7.34
CA ARG A 42 33.28 -31.04 8.78
C ARG A 42 33.35 -29.67 9.50
N GLY A 43 32.52 -29.25 10.45
CA GLY A 43 31.94 -29.94 11.60
C GLY A 43 32.82 -29.64 12.82
N LEU A 44 32.47 -28.63 13.64
CA LEU A 44 32.79 -28.51 15.07
C LEU A 44 32.15 -27.26 15.69
N ALA A 45 31.75 -27.43 16.95
CA ALA A 45 30.85 -26.60 17.73
C ALA A 45 31.55 -25.47 18.54
N ASP A 46 30.69 -24.63 19.12
CA ASP A 46 30.84 -23.88 20.38
C ASP A 46 32.03 -22.95 20.57
N LEU A 47 31.83 -21.65 20.31
CA LEU A 47 32.42 -20.57 21.09
C LEU A 47 31.44 -19.39 21.20
N GLN A 48 30.89 -19.18 22.40
CA GLN A 48 30.29 -17.89 22.80
C GLN A 48 31.40 -16.88 23.13
N PRO A 49 31.34 -15.63 22.63
CA PRO A 49 32.14 -14.54 23.19
C PRO A 49 31.31 -13.70 24.18
N LYS A 50 31.79 -13.59 25.42
CA LYS A 50 31.39 -12.56 26.41
C LYS A 50 31.97 -11.19 26.02
N PRO A 51 31.36 -10.06 26.44
CA PRO A 51 31.73 -8.72 25.99
C PRO A 51 32.97 -8.18 26.72
N VAL A 52 33.82 -7.45 26.01
CA VAL A 52 34.92 -6.65 26.58
C VAL A 52 34.69 -5.16 26.25
N PRO A 53 34.96 -4.21 27.16
CA PRO A 53 34.55 -2.81 27.01
C PRO A 53 35.53 -1.99 26.15
N GLY A 54 34.95 -1.14 25.29
CA GLY A 54 35.42 0.20 24.92
C GLY A 54 36.88 0.40 24.51
N GLN A 55 37.13 0.43 23.19
CA GLN A 55 38.19 1.28 22.65
C GLN A 55 37.76 1.89 21.32
N GLY A 56 37.78 3.23 21.27
CA GLY A 56 37.15 4.06 20.25
C GLY A 56 37.68 3.80 18.85
N PHE A 57 36.77 3.44 17.94
CA PHE A 57 37.04 3.43 16.52
C PHE A 57 36.66 4.79 15.93
N LYS A 58 37.67 5.46 15.36
CA LYS A 58 37.55 6.63 14.50
C LYS A 58 36.47 6.38 13.44
N ASP A 59 35.47 7.26 13.42
CA ASP A 59 34.44 7.34 12.39
C ASP A 59 35.07 7.38 11.00
N SER A 60 34.97 6.25 10.31
CA SER A 60 35.43 6.10 8.93
C SER A 60 34.21 6.29 8.02
N ASN A 61 34.04 7.54 7.59
CA ASN A 61 33.01 7.95 6.62
C ASN A 61 33.24 7.27 5.27
N SER A 62 32.56 6.15 5.00
CA SER A 62 32.18 5.76 3.63
C SER A 62 31.03 4.75 3.68
N TRP A 63 30.02 4.93 2.83
CA TRP A 63 28.84 4.06 2.61
C TRP A 63 27.57 4.26 3.45
N LEU A 64 27.42 5.39 4.15
CA LEU A 64 26.06 5.87 4.45
C LEU A 64 25.48 6.49 3.17
N SER A 65 24.60 5.74 2.51
CA SER A 65 23.62 6.28 1.56
C SER A 65 23.10 7.61 2.11
N LYS A 66 23.46 8.73 1.47
CA LYS A 66 22.89 10.04 1.78
C LYS A 66 21.40 9.93 1.45
N TYR A 67 20.58 9.59 2.44
CA TYR A 67 19.14 9.82 2.40
C TYR A 67 18.97 11.32 2.15
N ARG A 68 18.79 11.71 0.89
CA ARG A 68 18.33 13.06 0.57
C ARG A 68 17.02 13.22 1.31
N SER A 69 16.98 14.15 2.28
CA SER A 69 15.75 14.47 2.98
C SER A 69 14.68 14.78 1.95
N GLU A 70 13.64 13.96 1.93
CA GLU A 70 12.50 14.13 1.05
C GLU A 70 11.82 15.47 1.36
N ARG A 71 11.41 16.21 0.32
CA ARG A 71 10.63 17.43 0.50
C ARG A 71 9.21 16.99 0.86
N LYS A 72 8.80 17.21 2.10
CA LYS A 72 7.45 16.98 2.58
C LYS A 72 6.69 18.30 2.65
N SER A 73 5.41 18.25 2.32
CA SER A 73 4.46 19.35 2.48
C SER A 73 3.77 19.24 3.83
N TYR A 74 3.46 20.38 4.43
CA TYR A 74 2.77 20.46 5.72
C TYR A 74 1.63 21.47 5.66
N ILE A 75 0.57 21.24 6.42
CA ILE A 75 -0.52 22.22 6.58
C ILE A 75 -0.01 23.30 7.52
N THR A 76 0.23 24.50 6.97
CA THR A 76 0.70 25.67 7.74
C THR A 76 -0.32 26.80 7.80
N ASN A 77 -1.38 26.72 6.99
CA ASN A 77 -2.46 27.71 6.96
C ASN A 77 -3.59 27.30 7.94
N PRO A 78 -3.86 28.08 9.01
CA PRO A 78 -4.94 27.78 9.96
C PRO A 78 -6.34 27.78 9.34
N ASN A 79 -6.57 28.57 8.29
CA ASN A 79 -7.86 28.58 7.59
C ASN A 79 -8.09 27.26 6.84
N LEU A 80 -7.03 26.71 6.25
CA LEU A 80 -7.08 25.38 5.63
C LEU A 80 -7.34 24.31 6.69
N ALA A 81 -6.63 24.34 7.82
CA ALA A 81 -6.86 23.39 8.92
C ALA A 81 -8.32 23.42 9.42
N THR A 82 -8.89 24.61 9.64
CA THR A 82 -10.31 24.78 10.01
C THR A 82 -11.25 24.20 8.96
N THR A 83 -10.96 24.44 7.68
CA THR A 83 -11.76 23.91 6.55
C THR A 83 -11.71 22.39 6.52
N LEU A 84 -10.52 21.80 6.71
CA LEU A 84 -10.34 20.35 6.74
C LEU A 84 -11.09 19.69 7.90
N VAL A 85 -11.04 20.27 9.09
CA VAL A 85 -11.81 19.77 10.25
C VAL A 85 -13.30 19.73 9.95
N ARG A 86 -13.85 20.77 9.31
CA ARG A 86 -15.26 20.81 8.92
C ARG A 86 -15.60 19.69 7.95
N ILE A 87 -14.83 19.55 6.87
CA ILE A 87 -15.02 18.53 5.83
C ILE A 87 -14.94 17.11 6.44
N LEU A 88 -13.91 16.84 7.24
CA LEU A 88 -13.71 15.53 7.85
C LEU A 88 -14.85 15.18 8.81
N LYS A 89 -15.42 16.17 9.52
CA LYS A 89 -16.57 15.96 10.39
C LYS A 89 -17.86 15.69 9.63
N GLU A 90 -18.09 16.37 8.51
CA GLU A 90 -19.28 16.15 7.66
C GLU A 90 -19.30 14.73 7.10
N GLU A 91 -18.14 14.18 6.74
CA GLU A 91 -18.02 12.80 6.25
C GLU A 91 -18.05 11.73 7.37
N ALA A 92 -18.02 12.13 8.64
CA ALA A 92 -17.92 11.18 9.74
C ALA A 92 -19.28 10.60 10.15
N LYS A 93 -19.34 9.27 10.28
CA LYS A 93 -20.56 8.56 10.73
C LYS A 93 -20.70 8.48 12.26
N SER A 94 -19.62 8.69 13.02
CA SER A 94 -19.61 8.56 14.49
C SER A 94 -19.17 9.85 15.20
N PRO A 95 -19.68 10.10 16.43
CA PRO A 95 -19.26 11.24 17.24
C PRO A 95 -17.85 11.08 17.82
N ASP A 96 -17.42 9.86 18.09
CA ASP A 96 -16.09 9.55 18.62
C ASP A 96 -15.12 9.25 17.47
N GLN A 97 -14.44 10.29 17.00
CA GLN A 97 -13.53 10.21 15.86
C GLN A 97 -12.09 10.04 16.32
N LEU A 98 -11.48 8.93 15.92
CA LEU A 98 -10.05 8.68 16.06
C LEU A 98 -9.37 8.96 14.72
N PHE A 99 -8.53 9.99 14.68
CA PHE A 99 -7.70 10.31 13.50
C PHE A 99 -6.27 9.85 13.70
N LEU A 100 -5.76 9.14 12.70
CA LEU A 100 -4.33 8.90 12.51
C LEU A 100 -3.79 10.00 11.58
N GLU A 101 -3.11 11.01 12.13
CA GLU A 101 -2.56 12.12 11.34
C GLU A 101 -1.13 11.79 10.89
N CYS A 102 -0.90 11.79 9.58
CA CYS A 102 0.40 11.47 8.99
C CYS A 102 1.23 12.74 8.77
N ASN A 103 2.43 12.80 9.36
CA ASN A 103 3.37 13.92 9.26
C ASN A 103 2.72 15.28 9.58
N PRO A 104 2.20 15.46 10.81
CA PRO A 104 1.57 16.72 11.25
C PRO A 104 2.48 17.95 11.12
N GLY A 105 3.80 17.76 11.16
CA GLY A 105 4.78 18.83 11.08
C GLY A 105 4.60 19.86 12.19
N PRO A 106 4.36 21.15 11.87
CA PRO A 106 4.10 22.17 12.88
C PRO A 106 2.85 21.94 13.74
N GLY A 107 1.99 20.97 13.43
CA GLY A 107 0.85 20.60 14.27
C GLY A 107 -0.39 21.49 14.12
N ILE A 108 -0.48 22.30 13.06
CA ILE A 108 -1.62 23.20 12.84
C ILE A 108 -2.93 22.42 12.65
N LEU A 109 -2.90 21.35 11.84
CA LEU A 109 -4.06 20.47 11.70
C LEU A 109 -4.31 19.66 12.97
N THR A 110 -3.26 19.16 13.63
CA THR A 110 -3.36 18.48 14.93
C THR A 110 -4.12 19.32 15.95
N GLN A 111 -3.74 20.58 16.13
CA GLN A 111 -4.41 21.49 17.05
C GLN A 111 -5.87 21.72 16.66
N ALA A 112 -6.15 21.98 15.39
CA ALA A 112 -7.52 22.17 14.91
C ALA A 112 -8.41 20.92 15.14
N LEU A 113 -7.89 19.72 14.90
CA LEU A 113 -8.59 18.46 15.18
C LEU A 113 -8.89 18.30 16.67
N LEU A 114 -7.94 18.63 17.54
CA LEU A 114 -8.09 18.55 19.00
C LEU A 114 -9.09 19.56 19.55
N GLU A 115 -9.06 20.81 19.07
CA GLU A 115 -10.06 21.85 19.39
C GLU A 115 -11.47 21.41 18.98
N SER A 116 -11.56 20.62 17.92
CA SER A 116 -12.79 20.00 17.44
C SER A 116 -13.29 18.84 18.32
N LYS A 117 -12.58 18.51 19.42
CA LYS A 117 -12.81 17.39 20.35
C LYS A 117 -12.53 15.99 19.78
N ALA A 118 -11.80 15.89 18.68
CA ALA A 118 -11.37 14.60 18.16
C ALA A 118 -10.23 13.99 19.00
N LYS A 119 -10.06 12.67 18.93
CA LYS A 119 -8.86 11.99 19.42
C LYS A 119 -7.88 11.86 18.26
N VAL A 120 -6.61 12.19 18.48
CA VAL A 120 -5.58 12.22 17.43
C VAL A 120 -4.39 11.35 17.83
N ILE A 121 -3.92 10.54 16.89
CA ILE A 121 -2.64 9.86 16.97
C ILE A 121 -1.77 10.43 15.85
N ALA A 122 -0.73 11.16 16.22
CA ALA A 122 0.14 11.88 15.32
C ALA A 122 1.38 11.03 14.98
N LEU A 123 1.47 10.56 13.74
CA LEU A 123 2.60 9.78 13.23
C LEU A 123 3.60 10.71 12.54
N GLU A 124 4.61 11.17 13.27
CA GLU A 124 5.61 12.11 12.78
C GLU A 124 6.93 11.43 12.44
N SER A 125 7.38 11.60 11.21
CA SER A 125 8.63 11.00 10.71
C SER A 125 9.87 11.88 10.89
N ASN A 126 9.67 13.18 11.14
CA ASN A 126 10.72 14.15 11.30
C ASN A 126 10.86 14.57 12.78
N ARG A 127 11.99 14.16 13.37
CA ARG A 127 12.32 14.44 14.77
C ARG A 127 12.32 15.91 15.16
N THR A 128 12.46 16.84 14.22
CA THR A 128 12.47 18.28 14.53
C THR A 128 11.12 18.79 15.05
N PHE A 129 10.02 18.13 14.69
CA PHE A 129 8.68 18.51 15.10
C PHE A 129 8.22 17.82 16.39
N LEU A 130 8.84 16.69 16.75
CA LEU A 130 8.46 15.93 17.95
C LEU A 130 8.44 16.76 19.23
N PRO A 131 9.44 17.61 19.56
CA PRO A 131 9.41 18.34 20.83
C PRO A 131 8.18 19.25 20.99
N HIS A 132 7.73 19.87 19.90
CA HIS A 132 6.53 20.71 19.92
C HIS A 132 5.26 19.88 20.07
N LEU A 133 5.14 18.80 19.30
CA LEU A 133 3.98 17.89 19.35
C LEU A 133 3.88 17.19 20.72
N GLU A 134 4.99 16.77 21.31
CA GLU A 134 5.05 16.17 22.65
C GLU A 134 4.70 17.19 23.75
N SER A 135 5.02 18.48 23.56
CA SER A 135 4.53 19.54 24.45
C SER A 135 3.02 19.64 24.37
N LEU A 136 2.46 19.67 23.16
CA LEU A 136 1.00 19.67 22.94
C LEU A 136 0.35 18.42 23.54
N GLN A 137 0.96 17.24 23.42
CA GLN A 137 0.45 16.00 24.02
C GLN A 137 0.29 16.10 25.54
N LYS A 138 1.27 16.70 26.23
CA LYS A 138 1.23 16.88 27.69
C LYS A 138 0.07 17.78 28.14
N GLU A 139 -0.31 18.74 27.31
CA GLU A 139 -1.40 19.67 27.60
C GLU A 139 -2.79 19.05 27.34
N MET A 140 -2.86 18.00 26.52
CA MET A 140 -4.13 17.53 25.93
C MET A 140 -4.80 16.33 26.63
N ASN A 141 -4.48 16.05 27.90
CA ASN A 141 -5.17 15.08 28.78
C ASN A 141 -5.56 13.74 28.10
N GLY A 142 -4.64 13.13 27.33
CA GLY A 142 -4.86 11.82 26.68
C GLY A 142 -5.64 11.85 25.36
N LYS A 143 -5.98 13.03 24.82
CA LYS A 143 -6.62 13.17 23.50
C LYS A 143 -5.65 13.15 22.33
N LEU A 144 -4.36 13.35 22.60
CA LEU A 144 -3.28 13.30 21.62
C LEU A 144 -2.27 12.22 22.04
N GLU A 145 -1.83 11.42 21.08
CA GLU A 145 -0.68 10.52 21.20
C GLU A 145 0.31 10.80 20.07
N VAL A 146 1.57 11.07 20.38
CA VAL A 146 2.61 11.39 19.38
C VAL A 146 3.57 10.21 19.26
N VAL A 147 3.75 9.73 18.03
CA VAL A 147 4.62 8.59 17.74
C VAL A 147 5.64 8.96 16.68
N TYR A 148 6.92 8.66 16.94
CA TYR A 148 7.99 8.78 15.94
C TYR A 148 7.89 7.67 14.88
N CYS A 149 7.02 7.87 13.88
CA CYS A 149 6.67 6.89 12.86
C CYS A 149 6.50 7.53 11.49
N ASP A 150 7.03 6.89 10.44
CA ASP A 150 6.78 7.25 9.04
C ASP A 150 5.72 6.30 8.47
N PHE A 151 4.45 6.75 8.47
CA PHE A 151 3.30 5.97 7.99
C PHE A 151 3.55 5.33 6.62
N PHE A 152 4.14 6.07 5.68
CA PHE A 152 4.37 5.62 4.31
C PHE A 152 5.46 4.54 4.18
N LYS A 153 6.21 4.28 5.25
CA LYS A 153 7.23 3.22 5.32
C LYS A 153 6.86 2.08 6.26
N MET A 154 5.69 2.14 6.89
CA MET A 154 5.19 1.10 7.79
C MET A 154 5.12 -0.25 7.06
N ASP A 155 5.46 -1.33 7.76
CA ASP A 155 5.47 -2.69 7.23
C ASP A 155 6.31 -2.84 5.94
N PRO A 156 7.65 -2.67 6.02
CA PRO A 156 8.51 -2.86 4.86
C PRO A 156 8.48 -4.33 4.41
N ARG A 157 8.35 -4.57 3.10
CA ARG A 157 8.33 -5.93 2.54
C ARG A 157 9.65 -6.68 2.64
N ASN A 158 10.75 -5.94 2.73
CA ASN A 158 12.06 -6.54 2.87
C ASN A 158 12.26 -6.91 4.34
N PHE A 159 12.50 -8.20 4.61
CA PHE A 159 12.68 -8.81 5.94
C PHE A 159 13.96 -8.35 6.68
N GLY A 160 14.16 -7.04 6.80
CA GLY A 160 15.29 -6.43 7.50
C GLY A 160 14.95 -6.00 8.93
N ILE A 161 15.97 -5.62 9.68
CA ILE A 161 15.81 -5.03 11.02
C ILE A 161 15.07 -3.70 10.88
N VAL A 162 13.87 -3.63 11.45
CA VAL A 162 13.05 -2.41 11.50
C VAL A 162 13.55 -1.50 12.61
N LYS A 163 13.82 -0.23 12.28
CA LYS A 163 14.21 0.81 13.24
C LYS A 163 13.37 2.07 13.01
N PRO A 164 13.04 2.83 14.07
CA PRO A 164 12.34 4.10 13.92
C PRO A 164 13.05 5.03 12.92
N PRO A 165 12.30 5.73 12.05
CA PRO A 165 10.84 5.92 12.09
C PRO A 165 10.04 4.80 11.39
N ILE A 166 10.67 3.73 10.90
CA ILE A 166 9.97 2.59 10.31
C ILE A 166 9.42 1.72 11.44
N MET A 167 8.15 1.31 11.36
CA MET A 167 7.47 0.49 12.37
C MET A 167 6.62 -0.61 11.72
N ILE A 168 6.26 -1.60 12.54
CA ILE A 168 5.29 -2.64 12.17
C ILE A 168 3.92 -2.23 12.71
N SER A 169 2.89 -2.24 11.86
CA SER A 169 1.52 -1.86 12.21
C SER A 169 0.97 -2.68 13.37
N GLU A 170 1.19 -3.99 13.36
CA GLU A 170 0.75 -4.92 14.41
C GLU A 170 1.28 -4.54 15.81
N THR A 171 2.54 -4.13 15.89
CA THR A 171 3.15 -3.71 17.15
C THR A 171 2.62 -2.34 17.58
N LEU A 172 2.52 -1.41 16.62
CA LEU A 172 2.07 -0.05 16.88
C LEU A 172 0.61 -0.02 17.34
N PHE A 173 -0.29 -0.67 16.61
CA PHE A 173 -1.73 -0.61 16.88
C PHE A 173 -2.10 -1.33 18.17
N ARG A 174 -1.43 -2.44 18.49
CA ARG A 174 -1.54 -3.09 19.80
C ARG A 174 -1.13 -2.17 20.96
N HIS A 175 -0.03 -1.43 20.79
CA HIS A 175 0.41 -0.47 21.80
C HIS A 175 -0.59 0.69 21.99
N LEU A 176 -1.22 1.12 20.89
CA LEU A 176 -2.23 2.18 20.88
C LEU A 176 -3.64 1.70 21.30
N GLY A 177 -3.82 0.40 21.54
CA GLY A 177 -5.11 -0.19 21.88
C GLY A 177 -6.12 -0.15 20.73
N ILE A 178 -5.66 -0.18 19.47
CA ILE A 178 -6.52 -0.25 18.29
C ILE A 178 -6.83 -1.72 18.04
N GLU A 179 -8.12 -2.08 18.08
CA GLU A 179 -8.59 -3.43 17.83
C GLU A 179 -8.99 -3.62 16.35
N ALA A 180 -8.75 -4.82 15.83
CA ALA A 180 -9.15 -5.17 14.47
C ALA A 180 -10.67 -5.44 14.43
N VAL A 181 -11.33 -4.94 13.37
CA VAL A 181 -12.74 -5.24 13.09
C VAL A 181 -12.87 -6.12 11.85
N PRO A 182 -13.89 -6.99 11.78
CA PRO A 182 -14.17 -7.76 10.56
C PRO A 182 -14.37 -6.84 9.34
N TRP A 183 -13.94 -7.28 8.16
CA TRP A 183 -14.03 -6.49 6.91
C TRP A 183 -15.45 -5.99 6.59
N SER A 184 -16.48 -6.77 6.95
CA SER A 184 -17.89 -6.41 6.75
C SER A 184 -18.39 -5.30 7.68
N LYS A 185 -17.61 -4.90 8.69
CA LYS A 185 -17.98 -3.81 9.61
C LYS A 185 -17.34 -2.51 9.17
N ASP A 186 -18.02 -1.39 9.47
CA ASP A 186 -17.39 -0.07 9.38
C ASP A 186 -16.29 0.03 10.45
N THR A 187 -15.16 0.63 10.08
CA THR A 187 -14.06 0.87 11.00
C THR A 187 -14.08 2.32 11.51
N PRO A 188 -13.78 2.54 12.80
CA PRO A 188 -13.64 3.89 13.34
C PRO A 188 -12.31 4.55 12.94
N LEU A 189 -11.36 3.79 12.36
CA LEU A 189 -10.02 4.30 12.06
C LEU A 189 -10.01 5.11 10.76
N ARG A 190 -9.64 6.39 10.87
CA ARG A 190 -9.50 7.31 9.74
C ARG A 190 -8.09 7.86 9.71
N VAL A 191 -7.42 7.73 8.57
CA VAL A 191 -6.09 8.28 8.36
C VAL A 191 -6.23 9.59 7.59
N VAL A 192 -5.52 10.63 8.02
CA VAL A 192 -5.46 11.93 7.32
C VAL A 192 -4.01 12.33 7.07
N GLY A 193 -3.71 12.89 5.90
CA GLY A 193 -2.35 13.33 5.60
C GLY A 193 -2.14 13.87 4.20
N ILE A 194 -0.88 13.98 3.81
CA ILE A 194 -0.45 14.42 2.48
C ILE A 194 0.50 13.37 1.91
N PHE A 195 0.24 12.90 0.69
CA PHE A 195 1.20 12.04 0.01
C PHE A 195 2.50 12.81 -0.30
N PRO A 196 3.67 12.20 -0.09
CA PRO A 196 4.93 12.75 -0.57
C PRO A 196 4.91 12.87 -2.09
N SER A 197 4.94 14.10 -2.60
CA SER A 197 4.68 14.42 -4.03
C SER A 197 5.58 13.69 -5.03
N LYS A 198 6.78 13.27 -4.64
CA LYS A 198 7.69 12.51 -5.52
C LYS A 198 7.41 11.01 -5.57
N ASN A 199 6.66 10.51 -4.60
CA ASN A 199 6.48 9.08 -4.36
C ASN A 199 4.99 8.67 -4.35
N GLU A 200 4.07 9.56 -4.76
CA GLU A 200 2.62 9.31 -4.73
C GLU A 200 2.27 7.97 -5.40
N LYS A 201 2.70 7.76 -6.65
CA LYS A 201 2.46 6.50 -7.38
C LYS A 201 3.00 5.28 -6.64
N LYS A 202 4.22 5.36 -6.10
CA LYS A 202 4.86 4.25 -5.37
C LYS A 202 4.10 3.91 -4.09
N ILE A 203 3.66 4.93 -3.36
CA ILE A 203 2.90 4.78 -2.12
C ILE A 203 1.50 4.26 -2.41
N LEU A 204 0.84 4.74 -3.47
CA LEU A 204 -0.43 4.20 -3.93
C LEU A 204 -0.30 2.71 -4.25
N TRP A 205 0.76 2.27 -4.94
CA TRP A 205 1.00 0.84 -5.12
C TRP A 205 1.17 0.12 -3.79
N LYS A 206 2.03 0.61 -2.90
CA LYS A 206 2.25 -0.01 -1.58
C LYS A 206 0.91 -0.22 -0.85
N LEU A 207 0.13 0.84 -0.68
CA LEU A 207 -1.16 0.80 0.01
C LEU A 207 -2.16 -0.14 -0.67
N LEU A 208 -2.14 -0.20 -2.00
CA LEU A 208 -3.01 -1.08 -2.77
C LEU A 208 -2.70 -2.56 -2.50
N TYR A 209 -1.43 -2.95 -2.50
CA TYR A 209 -1.07 -4.32 -2.11
C TYR A 209 -1.43 -4.60 -0.66
N ASP A 210 -1.18 -3.66 0.27
CA ASP A 210 -1.55 -3.83 1.68
C ASP A 210 -3.08 -4.06 1.81
N LEU A 211 -3.87 -3.32 1.03
CA LEU A 211 -5.33 -3.43 0.96
C LEU A 211 -5.77 -4.80 0.42
N TYR A 212 -5.32 -5.18 -0.78
CA TYR A 212 -5.75 -6.43 -1.41
C TYR A 212 -5.24 -7.67 -0.68
N SER A 213 -4.07 -7.59 -0.02
CA SER A 213 -3.58 -8.68 0.85
C SER A 213 -4.21 -8.68 2.25
N SER A 214 -5.03 -7.68 2.60
CA SER A 214 -5.59 -7.48 3.94
C SER A 214 -4.51 -7.46 5.04
N THR A 215 -3.38 -6.80 4.74
CA THR A 215 -2.24 -6.66 5.66
C THR A 215 -2.06 -5.19 6.08
N SER A 216 -1.03 -4.93 6.88
CA SER A 216 -0.76 -3.59 7.43
C SER A 216 -1.99 -3.02 8.14
N ILE A 217 -2.28 -1.74 7.97
CA ILE A 217 -3.46 -1.07 8.51
C ILE A 217 -4.78 -1.75 8.11
N PHE A 218 -4.83 -2.41 6.94
CA PHE A 218 -6.04 -3.07 6.44
C PHE A 218 -6.32 -4.42 7.11
N SER A 219 -5.37 -4.95 7.90
CA SER A 219 -5.64 -6.06 8.82
C SER A 219 -6.57 -5.67 9.98
N TYR A 220 -6.82 -4.36 10.17
CA TYR A 220 -7.72 -3.80 11.18
C TYR A 220 -9.08 -3.37 10.61
N GLY A 221 -9.39 -3.73 9.36
CA GLY A 221 -10.66 -3.42 8.70
C GLY A 221 -10.53 -2.44 7.53
N ARG A 222 -11.66 -1.88 7.10
CA ARG A 222 -11.76 -1.01 5.90
C ARG A 222 -11.31 0.44 6.17
N VAL A 223 -10.04 0.61 6.55
CA VAL A 223 -9.48 1.92 6.98
C VAL A 223 -9.71 2.99 5.91
N GLU A 224 -10.35 4.09 6.32
CA GLU A 224 -10.58 5.23 5.45
C GLU A 224 -9.34 6.10 5.36
N LEU A 225 -8.91 6.46 4.14
CA LEU A 225 -7.77 7.34 3.91
C LEU A 225 -8.23 8.67 3.32
N ASN A 226 -7.98 9.76 4.04
CA ASN A 226 -8.22 11.14 3.60
C ASN A 226 -6.87 11.80 3.29
N MET A 227 -6.42 11.70 2.04
CA MET A 227 -5.07 12.09 1.65
C MET A 227 -5.09 13.21 0.63
N PHE A 228 -4.25 14.22 0.84
CA PHE A 228 -3.90 15.14 -0.24
C PHE A 228 -2.99 14.44 -1.26
N ILE A 229 -3.33 14.59 -2.53
CA ILE A 229 -2.58 14.11 -3.69
C ILE A 229 -2.48 15.24 -4.73
N THR A 230 -1.47 15.24 -5.60
CA THR A 230 -1.45 16.15 -6.74
C THR A 230 -2.65 15.93 -7.66
N GLU A 231 -3.18 17.02 -8.22
CA GLU A 231 -4.31 16.98 -9.17
C GLU A 231 -4.04 16.01 -10.34
N LYS A 232 -2.82 16.02 -10.87
CA LYS A 232 -2.37 15.11 -11.93
C LYS A 232 -2.48 13.63 -11.56
N GLU A 233 -2.07 13.24 -10.36
CA GLU A 233 -2.16 11.83 -9.95
C GLU A 233 -3.60 11.47 -9.57
N TYR A 234 -4.39 12.40 -9.04
CA TYR A 234 -5.83 12.23 -8.85
C TYR A 234 -6.56 11.95 -10.16
N GLU A 235 -6.36 12.77 -11.21
CA GLU A 235 -6.99 12.59 -12.52
C GLU A 235 -6.70 11.20 -13.10
N LYS A 236 -5.47 10.71 -12.96
CA LYS A 236 -5.11 9.34 -13.36
C LYS A 236 -5.80 8.29 -12.50
N LEU A 237 -5.94 8.52 -11.20
CA LEU A 237 -6.56 7.57 -10.28
C LEU A 237 -8.03 7.32 -10.63
N VAL A 238 -8.77 8.39 -11.00
CA VAL A 238 -10.18 8.33 -11.39
C VAL A 238 -10.40 8.18 -12.89
N ALA A 239 -9.33 8.10 -13.69
CA ALA A 239 -9.42 7.88 -15.12
C ALA A 239 -10.13 6.57 -15.46
N ASN A 240 -10.86 6.58 -16.57
CA ASN A 240 -11.74 5.52 -17.04
C ASN A 240 -11.81 5.58 -18.59
N PRO A 241 -12.65 4.78 -19.27
CA PRO A 241 -12.75 4.80 -20.74
C PRO A 241 -13.03 6.17 -21.36
N GLN A 242 -13.64 7.12 -20.63
CA GLN A 242 -13.85 8.50 -21.11
C GLN A 242 -12.54 9.29 -21.24
N ASN A 243 -11.53 8.97 -20.43
CA ASN A 243 -10.23 9.64 -20.41
C ASN A 243 -9.10 8.61 -20.62
N PRO A 244 -9.05 7.92 -21.77
CA PRO A 244 -8.22 6.75 -21.95
C PRO A 244 -6.74 7.08 -21.80
N HIS A 245 -6.28 8.27 -22.19
CA HIS A 245 -4.87 8.68 -22.10
C HIS A 245 -4.31 8.66 -20.66
N LEU A 246 -5.14 8.89 -19.64
CA LEU A 246 -4.75 8.80 -18.22
C LEU A 246 -5.05 7.44 -17.59
N TYR A 247 -5.89 6.63 -18.24
CA TYR A 247 -6.36 5.34 -17.73
C TYR A 247 -5.23 4.31 -17.71
N GLN A 248 -4.97 3.75 -16.52
CA GLN A 248 -3.90 2.79 -16.24
C GLN A 248 -4.39 1.69 -15.29
N ALA A 249 -3.60 0.63 -15.13
CA ALA A 249 -3.92 -0.46 -14.20
C ALA A 249 -4.18 0.04 -12.77
N LEU A 250 -3.42 1.05 -12.31
CA LEU A 250 -3.61 1.65 -11.00
C LEU A 250 -5.00 2.31 -10.84
N SER A 251 -5.54 2.91 -11.90
CA SER A 251 -6.90 3.48 -11.92
C SER A 251 -7.95 2.41 -11.67
N VAL A 252 -7.84 1.29 -12.40
CA VAL A 252 -8.74 0.14 -12.24
C VAL A 252 -8.68 -0.41 -10.83
N LEU A 253 -7.47 -0.70 -10.34
CA LEU A 253 -7.28 -1.37 -9.06
C LEU A 253 -7.84 -0.56 -7.89
N TRP A 254 -7.64 0.76 -7.88
CA TRP A 254 -8.19 1.63 -6.84
C TRP A 254 -9.69 1.82 -6.96
N GLN A 255 -10.24 1.96 -8.18
CA GLN A 255 -11.70 2.10 -8.38
C GLN A 255 -12.46 0.80 -8.09
N VAL A 256 -11.82 -0.37 -8.27
CA VAL A 256 -12.38 -1.66 -7.83
C VAL A 256 -12.30 -1.82 -6.31
N ALA A 257 -11.22 -1.33 -5.69
CA ALA A 257 -10.99 -1.49 -4.25
C ALA A 257 -11.80 -0.51 -3.38
N CYS A 258 -11.96 0.72 -3.85
CA CYS A 258 -12.41 1.84 -3.03
C CYS A 258 -13.47 2.68 -3.74
N ASN A 259 -14.39 3.22 -2.96
CA ASN A 259 -15.10 4.44 -3.33
C ASN A 259 -14.14 5.62 -3.18
N ILE A 260 -13.91 6.35 -4.27
CA ILE A 260 -12.99 7.50 -4.34
C ILE A 260 -13.82 8.78 -4.44
N LYS A 261 -13.77 9.63 -3.41
CA LYS A 261 -14.43 10.95 -3.42
C LYS A 261 -13.39 12.06 -3.42
N LEU A 262 -13.63 13.10 -4.20
CA LEU A 262 -12.91 14.37 -4.09
C LEU A 262 -13.63 15.24 -3.05
N LEU A 263 -12.93 15.59 -1.97
CA LEU A 263 -13.48 16.36 -0.88
C LEU A 263 -13.13 17.85 -0.96
N HIS A 264 -11.93 18.17 -1.42
CA HIS A 264 -11.44 19.56 -1.48
C HIS A 264 -10.35 19.72 -2.53
N VAL A 265 -10.23 20.92 -3.10
CA VAL A 265 -9.13 21.31 -3.98
C VAL A 265 -8.48 22.54 -3.38
N GLU A 266 -7.18 22.46 -3.12
CA GLU A 266 -6.40 23.52 -2.50
C GLU A 266 -5.17 23.87 -3.35
N PRO A 267 -4.89 25.15 -3.62
CA PRO A 267 -3.65 25.54 -4.28
C PRO A 267 -2.42 25.08 -3.50
N TRP A 268 -1.38 24.59 -4.19
CA TRP A 268 -0.15 24.13 -3.53
C TRP A 268 0.54 25.22 -2.68
N SER A 269 0.33 26.49 -3.00
CA SER A 269 0.87 27.64 -2.25
C SER A 269 0.36 27.72 -0.79
N SER A 270 -0.75 27.06 -0.46
CA SER A 270 -1.27 26.98 0.92
C SER A 270 -0.51 26.01 1.83
N PHE A 271 0.42 25.21 1.27
CA PHE A 271 1.21 24.24 2.00
C PHE A 271 2.63 24.76 2.28
N GLY A 272 3.12 24.53 3.49
CA GLY A 272 4.49 24.84 3.87
C GLY A 272 5.47 23.75 3.46
N VAL A 273 6.62 24.13 2.90
CA VAL A 273 7.74 23.21 2.62
C VAL A 273 8.85 23.42 3.64
N TYR A 274 9.06 22.45 4.53
CA TYR A 274 10.17 22.51 5.48
C TYR A 274 11.42 21.85 4.87
N ARG A 275 12.51 22.60 4.71
CA ARG A 275 13.81 22.06 4.27
C ARG A 275 14.61 21.60 5.48
N HIS A 276 14.99 20.33 5.50
CA HIS A 276 15.96 19.79 6.45
C HIS A 276 17.36 20.28 6.05
N SER A 277 17.70 21.51 6.43
CA SER A 277 19.06 22.01 6.40
C SER A 277 19.28 22.87 7.63
N GLY A 278 20.03 22.34 8.60
CA GLY A 278 20.49 23.08 9.76
C GLY A 278 21.20 24.37 9.34
N GLY A 279 20.84 25.46 10.01
CA GLY A 279 21.44 26.78 9.85
C GLY A 279 20.51 27.78 9.18
N GLN A 280 19.89 28.64 9.98
CA GLN A 280 19.42 29.95 9.54
C GLN A 280 20.62 30.73 8.95
N LYS A 281 20.82 30.64 7.64
CA LYS A 281 21.60 31.65 6.94
C LYS A 281 20.65 32.78 6.56
N LYS A 282 20.83 33.92 7.24
CA LYS A 282 20.26 35.23 6.88
C LYS A 282 20.20 35.36 5.36
N VAL A 283 18.99 35.56 4.84
CA VAL A 283 18.75 35.92 3.44
C VAL A 283 19.48 37.25 3.20
N LYS A 284 20.67 37.19 2.61
CA LYS A 284 21.31 38.36 2.02
C LYS A 284 20.60 38.63 0.70
N ASN A 285 20.05 39.84 0.58
CA ASN A 285 19.50 40.44 -0.63
C ASN A 285 20.21 39.93 -1.89
N LYS A 286 19.48 39.15 -2.69
CA LYS A 286 19.74 39.00 -4.12
C LYS A 286 18.45 39.36 -4.84
N ASN A 287 18.59 40.27 -5.79
CA ASN A 287 17.51 40.90 -6.55
C ASN A 287 16.51 39.87 -7.13
N PRO A 288 15.22 40.23 -7.26
CA PRO A 288 14.20 39.41 -7.89
C PRO A 288 14.36 39.46 -9.42
N LEU A 289 15.36 38.74 -9.93
CA LEU A 289 15.47 38.46 -11.36
C LEU A 289 15.12 36.99 -11.58
N ALA A 290 13.84 36.79 -11.90
CA ALA A 290 13.32 35.73 -12.75
C ALA A 290 14.09 34.40 -12.73
N GLN A 291 14.01 33.67 -11.61
CA GLN A 291 13.89 32.22 -11.70
C GLN A 291 12.40 31.94 -11.92
N THR A 292 11.98 32.07 -13.18
CA THR A 292 10.76 31.43 -13.66
C THR A 292 11.01 29.92 -13.65
N ASP A 293 11.00 29.32 -12.45
CA ASP A 293 10.48 27.98 -12.34
C ASP A 293 9.02 28.12 -12.81
N LYS A 294 8.73 27.59 -14.00
CA LYS A 294 7.37 27.25 -14.41
C LYS A 294 6.87 26.13 -13.47
N GLN A 295 6.80 26.38 -12.17
CA GLN A 295 5.84 25.69 -11.32
C GLN A 295 4.52 26.31 -11.73
N VAL A 296 3.85 25.62 -12.66
CA VAL A 296 2.39 25.68 -12.74
C VAL A 296 1.88 25.62 -11.30
N GLU A 297 0.96 26.50 -10.94
CA GLU A 297 0.23 26.42 -9.68
C GLU A 297 -0.52 25.07 -9.67
N GLU A 298 0.18 24.01 -9.27
CA GLU A 298 -0.39 22.68 -9.18
C GLU A 298 -1.35 22.68 -8.00
N ASN A 299 -2.60 22.27 -8.21
CA ASN A 299 -3.52 22.09 -7.10
C ASN A 299 -3.26 20.75 -6.40
N MET A 300 -3.63 20.70 -5.13
CA MET A 300 -3.67 19.48 -4.33
C MET A 300 -5.13 19.11 -4.07
N CYS A 301 -5.48 17.87 -4.38
CA CYS A 301 -6.80 17.31 -4.17
C CYS A 301 -6.82 16.53 -2.84
N LEU A 302 -7.68 16.90 -1.90
CA LEU A 302 -8.01 16.03 -0.77
C LEU A 302 -8.97 14.96 -1.27
N ILE A 303 -8.52 13.71 -1.28
CA ILE A 303 -9.32 12.57 -1.69
C ILE A 303 -9.63 11.67 -0.50
N GLN A 304 -10.84 11.12 -0.49
CA GLN A 304 -11.27 10.08 0.45
C GLN A 304 -11.30 8.75 -0.28
N LEU A 305 -10.49 7.80 0.20
CA LEU A 305 -10.44 6.42 -0.27
C LEU A 305 -11.10 5.54 0.79
N THR A 306 -12.30 5.03 0.48
CA THR A 306 -13.05 4.14 1.36
C THR A 306 -13.09 2.74 0.77
N PRO A 307 -12.41 1.74 1.36
CA PRO A 307 -12.47 0.36 0.86
C PRO A 307 -13.92 -0.15 0.82
N LEU A 308 -14.26 -0.82 -0.28
CA LEU A 308 -15.59 -1.37 -0.52
C LEU A 308 -15.80 -2.65 0.30
N GLU A 309 -16.98 -2.79 0.90
CA GLU A 309 -17.37 -3.99 1.66
C GLU A 309 -17.34 -5.24 0.77
N ASN A 310 -17.80 -5.13 -0.47
CA ASN A 310 -17.90 -6.19 -1.46
C ASN A 310 -16.65 -6.31 -2.36
N LEU A 311 -15.50 -5.77 -1.94
CA LEU A 311 -14.24 -5.93 -2.68
C LEU A 311 -13.92 -7.41 -2.88
N PHE A 312 -13.88 -8.16 -1.78
CA PHE A 312 -13.60 -9.59 -1.81
C PHE A 312 -14.88 -10.39 -2.06
N THR A 313 -14.74 -11.42 -2.89
CA THR A 313 -15.81 -12.34 -3.29
C THR A 313 -15.31 -13.78 -3.15
N GLU A 314 -16.10 -14.76 -3.58
CA GLU A 314 -15.65 -16.15 -3.64
C GLU A 314 -14.51 -16.37 -4.64
N ASN A 315 -14.41 -15.53 -5.67
CA ASN A 315 -13.42 -15.66 -6.75
C ASN A 315 -12.29 -14.63 -6.65
N LEU A 316 -12.50 -13.45 -6.08
CA LEU A 316 -11.46 -12.47 -5.79
C LEU A 316 -11.22 -12.40 -4.28
N THR A 317 -10.09 -12.96 -3.84
CA THR A 317 -9.73 -13.11 -2.42
C THR A 317 -8.39 -12.43 -2.12
N SER A 318 -8.05 -12.31 -0.84
CA SER A 318 -6.72 -11.84 -0.41
C SER A 318 -5.58 -12.83 -0.71
N VAL A 319 -5.91 -14.03 -1.19
CA VAL A 319 -4.91 -15.08 -1.52
C VAL A 319 -4.52 -15.06 -3.00
N ASN A 320 -5.44 -14.69 -3.89
CA ASN A 320 -5.24 -14.71 -5.35
C ASN A 320 -5.24 -13.32 -6.01
N TYR A 321 -5.18 -12.25 -5.22
CA TYR A 321 -5.20 -10.88 -5.74
C TYR A 321 -3.99 -10.53 -6.63
N ASP A 322 -2.86 -11.19 -6.42
CA ASP A 322 -1.62 -11.02 -7.18
C ASP A 322 -1.80 -11.47 -8.64
N ILE A 323 -2.59 -12.54 -8.85
CA ILE A 323 -3.04 -13.00 -10.17
C ILE A 323 -3.89 -11.92 -10.85
N PHE A 324 -4.81 -11.27 -10.13
CA PHE A 324 -5.61 -10.15 -10.64
C PHE A 324 -4.73 -8.95 -11.03
N PHE A 325 -3.74 -8.62 -10.20
CA PHE A 325 -2.79 -7.54 -10.50
C PHE A 325 -1.97 -7.87 -11.75
N HIS A 326 -1.53 -9.12 -11.89
CA HIS A 326 -0.78 -9.56 -13.05
C HIS A 326 -1.62 -9.45 -14.32
N MET A 327 -2.86 -9.97 -14.30
CA MET A 327 -3.81 -9.85 -15.41
C MET A 327 -3.93 -8.39 -15.87
N LEU A 328 -4.18 -7.47 -14.93
CA LEU A 328 -4.31 -6.05 -15.25
C LEU A 328 -3.03 -5.45 -15.82
N LYS A 329 -1.86 -5.78 -15.27
CA LYS A 329 -0.59 -5.31 -15.82
C LYS A 329 -0.41 -5.77 -17.28
N GLN A 330 -0.69 -7.04 -17.58
CA GLN A 330 -0.62 -7.57 -18.95
C GLN A 330 -1.61 -6.88 -19.89
N CYS A 331 -2.86 -6.69 -19.45
CA CYS A 331 -3.88 -5.97 -20.22
C CYS A 331 -3.39 -4.56 -20.61
N PHE A 332 -2.85 -3.80 -19.66
CA PHE A 332 -2.41 -2.42 -19.90
C PHE A 332 -1.05 -2.32 -20.61
N MET A 333 -0.20 -3.36 -20.58
CA MET A 333 1.02 -3.42 -21.42
C MET A 333 0.67 -3.40 -22.91
N LYS A 334 -0.40 -4.11 -23.31
CA LYS A 334 -0.94 -4.10 -24.69
C LYS A 334 -2.33 -3.46 -24.73
N ARG A 335 -2.46 -2.25 -24.18
CA ARG A 335 -3.74 -1.53 -23.99
C ARG A 335 -4.60 -1.34 -25.26
N ASN A 336 -4.00 -1.40 -26.45
CA ASN A 336 -4.70 -1.21 -27.73
C ASN A 336 -5.16 -2.53 -28.38
N PHE A 337 -4.79 -3.69 -27.81
CA PHE A 337 -5.22 -4.99 -28.31
C PHE A 337 -6.69 -5.25 -27.99
N ARG A 338 -7.29 -6.13 -28.78
CA ARG A 338 -8.68 -6.55 -28.57
C ARG A 338 -8.76 -7.46 -27.35
N LEU A 339 -9.90 -7.44 -26.67
CA LEU A 339 -10.14 -8.28 -25.50
C LEU A 339 -9.98 -9.77 -25.84
N MET A 340 -10.44 -10.19 -27.03
CA MET A 340 -10.28 -11.57 -27.51
C MET A 340 -8.80 -11.99 -27.55
N ASP A 341 -7.92 -11.12 -28.06
CA ASP A 341 -6.49 -11.41 -28.17
C ASP A 341 -5.83 -11.52 -26.78
N HIS A 342 -6.27 -10.70 -25.83
CA HIS A 342 -5.83 -10.79 -24.43
C HIS A 342 -6.27 -12.08 -23.76
N LEU A 343 -7.53 -12.48 -23.92
CA LEU A 343 -8.06 -13.69 -23.30
C LEU A 343 -7.26 -14.94 -23.70
N GLN A 344 -6.93 -15.05 -24.99
CA GLN A 344 -6.11 -16.15 -25.52
C GLN A 344 -4.68 -16.20 -24.95
N LEU A 345 -4.16 -15.06 -24.49
CA LEU A 345 -2.84 -14.96 -23.87
C LEU A 345 -2.88 -15.15 -22.35
N LEU A 346 -4.02 -14.82 -21.72
CA LEU A 346 -4.15 -14.83 -20.26
C LEU A 346 -4.60 -16.19 -19.71
N SER A 347 -5.41 -16.94 -20.46
CA SER A 347 -6.09 -18.12 -19.94
C SER A 347 -6.26 -19.19 -21.02
N PRO A 348 -6.16 -20.49 -20.67
CA PRO A 348 -6.52 -21.58 -21.58
C PRO A 348 -8.04 -21.78 -21.72
N VAL A 349 -8.83 -21.15 -20.83
CA VAL A 349 -10.29 -21.23 -20.83
C VAL A 349 -10.83 -20.68 -22.15
N ASN A 350 -11.94 -21.26 -22.64
CA ASN A 350 -12.57 -20.81 -23.88
C ASN A 350 -12.95 -19.32 -23.83
N ALA A 351 -12.23 -18.48 -24.57
CA ALA A 351 -12.42 -17.04 -24.62
C ALA A 351 -13.84 -16.63 -25.04
N THR A 352 -14.49 -17.37 -25.94
CA THR A 352 -15.87 -17.11 -26.37
C THR A 352 -16.87 -17.38 -25.24
N ALA A 353 -16.61 -18.39 -24.40
CA ALA A 353 -17.43 -18.66 -23.22
C ALA A 353 -17.30 -17.52 -22.17
N ILE A 354 -16.07 -17.04 -21.93
CA ILE A 354 -15.82 -15.90 -21.03
C ILE A 354 -16.56 -14.63 -21.52
N LEU A 355 -16.40 -14.29 -22.80
CA LEU A 355 -17.05 -13.11 -23.39
C LEU A 355 -18.58 -13.19 -23.32
N LYS A 356 -19.14 -14.39 -23.53
CA LYS A 356 -20.58 -14.63 -23.42
C LYS A 356 -21.07 -14.42 -21.98
N GLU A 357 -20.36 -14.94 -20.99
CA GLU A 357 -20.70 -14.78 -19.57
C GLU A 357 -20.62 -13.31 -19.14
N MET A 358 -19.62 -12.59 -19.62
CA MET A 358 -19.47 -11.15 -19.35
C MET A 358 -20.46 -10.26 -20.11
N GLY A 359 -21.10 -10.78 -21.17
CA GLY A 359 -21.92 -9.98 -22.08
C GLY A 359 -21.12 -8.92 -22.85
N LYS A 360 -19.87 -9.23 -23.24
CA LYS A 360 -18.96 -8.30 -23.94
C LYS A 360 -18.59 -8.81 -25.32
N HIS A 361 -18.22 -7.89 -26.21
CA HIS A 361 -17.74 -8.24 -27.55
C HIS A 361 -16.21 -8.35 -27.56
N GLY A 362 -15.70 -9.34 -28.30
CA GLY A 362 -14.26 -9.63 -28.32
C GLY A 362 -13.41 -8.58 -29.04
N ASP A 363 -14.02 -7.69 -29.84
CA ASP A 363 -13.37 -6.59 -30.56
C ASP A 363 -13.14 -5.33 -29.72
N MET A 364 -13.77 -5.25 -28.54
CA MET A 364 -13.53 -4.18 -27.57
C MET A 364 -12.05 -4.11 -27.18
N LYS A 365 -11.52 -2.91 -26.98
CA LYS A 365 -10.16 -2.73 -26.46
C LYS A 365 -10.15 -2.73 -24.95
N ILE A 366 -8.99 -3.01 -24.36
CA ILE A 366 -8.78 -2.88 -22.91
C ILE A 366 -9.14 -1.49 -22.39
N THR A 367 -8.89 -0.44 -23.17
CA THR A 367 -9.25 0.93 -22.81
C THR A 367 -10.73 1.23 -22.80
N ASP A 368 -11.56 0.36 -23.39
CA ASP A 368 -13.01 0.54 -23.47
C ASP A 368 -13.72 -0.10 -22.26
N LEU A 369 -13.01 -0.91 -21.48
CA LEU A 369 -13.52 -1.62 -20.32
C LEU A 369 -13.47 -0.74 -19.06
N TYR A 370 -14.56 -0.74 -18.30
CA TYR A 370 -14.63 -0.08 -17.00
C TYR A 370 -13.96 -0.92 -15.91
N PRO A 371 -13.57 -0.33 -14.77
CA PRO A 371 -12.92 -1.07 -13.69
C PRO A 371 -13.67 -2.33 -13.26
N GLN A 372 -14.99 -2.27 -13.17
CA GLN A 372 -15.83 -3.42 -12.80
C GLN A 372 -15.83 -4.53 -13.87
N ASP A 373 -15.64 -4.19 -15.15
CA ASP A 373 -15.52 -5.19 -16.22
C ASP A 373 -14.27 -6.05 -16.03
N PHE A 374 -13.17 -5.47 -15.52
CA PHE A 374 -11.97 -6.23 -15.20
C PHE A 374 -12.13 -7.14 -13.99
N LYS A 375 -12.84 -6.67 -12.95
CA LYS A 375 -13.17 -7.52 -11.81
C LYS A 375 -14.04 -8.70 -12.26
N GLN A 376 -15.09 -8.43 -13.05
CA GLN A 376 -15.96 -9.47 -13.60
C GLN A 376 -15.17 -10.45 -14.50
N LEU A 377 -14.25 -9.95 -15.33
CA LEU A 377 -13.38 -10.79 -16.16
C LEU A 377 -12.58 -11.78 -15.30
N PHE A 378 -11.90 -11.27 -14.27
CA PHE A 378 -11.10 -12.08 -13.37
C PHE A 378 -11.93 -13.14 -12.64
N GLU A 379 -13.06 -12.72 -12.07
CA GLU A 379 -13.97 -13.61 -11.34
C GLU A 379 -14.58 -14.68 -12.25
N THR A 380 -14.90 -14.32 -13.50
CA THR A 380 -15.40 -15.25 -14.52
C THR A 380 -14.37 -16.32 -14.84
N ILE A 381 -13.10 -15.95 -15.04
CA ILE A 381 -12.01 -16.92 -15.29
C ILE A 381 -11.79 -17.81 -14.07
N GLU A 382 -11.81 -17.25 -12.87
CA GLU A 382 -11.67 -18.00 -11.62
C GLU A 382 -12.84 -18.96 -11.37
N TYR A 383 -14.04 -18.64 -11.84
CA TYR A 383 -15.24 -19.48 -11.71
C TYR A 383 -15.14 -20.78 -12.52
N PHE A 384 -14.47 -20.77 -13.68
CA PHE A 384 -14.28 -21.98 -14.47
C PHE A 384 -13.42 -23.02 -13.73
N ARG A 385 -13.95 -24.23 -13.56
CA ARG A 385 -13.28 -25.34 -12.84
C ARG A 385 -12.26 -26.10 -13.70
N GLU A 386 -11.48 -25.38 -14.49
CA GLU A 386 -10.37 -25.97 -15.25
C GLU A 386 -9.15 -26.14 -14.33
N SER A 387 -8.33 -27.18 -14.58
CA SER A 387 -7.14 -27.46 -13.77
C SER A 387 -6.06 -26.39 -13.88
N CYS A 388 -6.06 -25.63 -14.98
CA CYS A 388 -5.21 -24.46 -15.20
C CYS A 388 -6.11 -23.33 -15.68
N ARG A 389 -6.18 -22.23 -14.92
CA ARG A 389 -7.05 -21.07 -15.24
C ARG A 389 -6.29 -19.89 -15.82
N TRP A 390 -4.98 -19.85 -15.64
CA TRP A 390 -4.12 -18.73 -16.03
C TRP A 390 -2.83 -19.21 -16.68
N LEU A 391 -2.38 -18.49 -17.71
CA LEU A 391 -1.13 -18.75 -18.44
C LEU A 391 -0.03 -17.79 -17.98
N PHE A 392 0.33 -17.83 -16.70
CA PHE A 392 1.45 -17.05 -16.18
C PHE A 392 2.70 -17.93 -16.08
N ASP A 393 3.81 -17.47 -16.65
CA ASP A 393 5.13 -18.07 -16.41
C ASP A 393 5.60 -17.63 -15.00
N ASP A 394 6.09 -18.57 -14.18
CA ASP A 394 6.40 -18.43 -12.75
C ASP A 394 7.45 -17.35 -12.37
N CYS A 395 7.96 -16.56 -13.33
CA CYS A 395 8.85 -15.44 -13.06
C CYS A 395 8.06 -14.19 -12.64
N MET A 396 7.52 -14.23 -11.43
CA MET A 396 6.97 -13.08 -10.71
C MET A 396 8.10 -12.14 -10.28
N GLU A 397 8.76 -11.47 -11.24
CA GLU A 397 9.61 -10.32 -10.89
C GLU A 397 8.70 -9.17 -10.47
N GLU A 398 8.68 -8.90 -9.16
CA GLU A 398 8.22 -7.64 -8.61
C GLU A 398 9.04 -6.53 -9.28
N MET A 399 8.52 -5.97 -10.37
CA MET A 399 8.95 -4.66 -10.84
C MET A 399 8.55 -3.64 -9.78
N ILE A 400 9.40 -3.52 -8.76
CA ILE A 400 9.43 -2.42 -7.81
C ILE A 400 9.74 -1.18 -8.65
N VAL A 401 8.70 -0.43 -9.00
CA VAL A 401 8.83 0.94 -9.54
C VAL A 401 8.67 1.93 -8.40
#